data_AF-A0A091W783-F1
#
_entry.id   AF-A0A091W783-F1
#
_cell.length_a   1.000
_cell.length_b   1.000
_cell.length_c   1.000
_cell.angle_alpha   90.00
_cell.angle_beta   90.00
_cell.angle_gamma   90.00
#
_symmetry.space_group_name_H-M   'P 1'
#
loop_
_entity.id
_entity.type
_entity.pdbx_description
1 polymer ?
#
loop_
_entity_poly.entity_id
_entity_poly.type
_entity_poly.pdbx_seq_one_letter_code
_entity_poly.pdbx_strand_id
1 'polypeptide(L)'
;QAQLSQALNGVSDKAKEAKEFLVQLKNLLQQIQENGLDYEACLVAQCDALVDALTRQKAKLLTKVTKEREHKLKVVWDQINHCTLKLRQSTGLMEYCLEVIKENDPSGFLQISDALIKRVQVSQEQWVKGALEPKVSAEFDLTLDSEPLLQSIHQLDFIQMKCRVPITVPPVPLLQLEKCCTRNNSVTLAWRMPPLSHNPVEGYILELDDGDGGQFREVYVGKETLCTIDGLHFNSTYNARVKAFNSSGVGPYSKTVILQTSDVAWFAFDPSSAHRDIVLSNDNQTATCNSYDDRVVLGTAAFSKGVHYWELHVDRYDNHPDPAFGIARINVVKDMMLGKDDKAWAMYVDNNRSWFMHCNSHTNRTEGGVSKGATVGVLLDLNKHNLTFYINGQQQGPPAFENVEGVFMPALSLNRNVQVSL
;
A
#
# COMPACT_ATOMS: atom_id res chain seq x y z
N GLN A 1 4.50 45.80 36.44
CA GLN A 1 4.76 44.34 36.52
C GLN A 1 3.81 43.53 35.64
N ALA A 2 2.48 43.66 35.78
CA ALA A 2 1.51 42.93 34.96
C ALA A 2 1.61 43.19 33.45
N GLN A 3 1.76 44.45 33.02
CA GLN A 3 1.92 44.81 31.60
C GLN A 3 3.20 44.23 30.97
N LEU A 4 4.30 44.19 31.73
CA LEU A 4 5.56 43.58 31.28
C LEU A 4 5.42 42.05 31.15
N SER A 5 4.74 41.39 32.10
CA SER A 5 4.46 39.95 32.04
C SER A 5 3.59 39.59 30.83
N GLN A 6 2.58 40.40 30.51
CA GLN A 6 1.72 40.19 29.35
C GLN A 6 2.51 40.36 28.03
N ALA A 7 3.37 41.37 27.95
CA ALA A 7 4.26 41.56 26.80
C ALA A 7 5.27 40.41 26.65
N LEU A 8 5.82 39.91 27.76
CA LEU A 8 6.76 38.77 27.77
C LEU A 8 6.08 37.48 27.30
N ASN A 9 4.84 37.23 27.73
CA ASN A 9 4.04 36.09 27.28
C ASN A 9 3.78 36.17 25.76
N GLY A 10 3.41 37.35 25.24
CA GLY A 10 3.22 37.53 23.79
C GLY A 10 4.50 37.33 22.96
N VAL A 11 5.67 37.68 23.50
CA VAL A 11 6.96 37.37 22.86
C VAL A 11 7.27 35.88 22.91
N SER A 12 6.98 35.22 24.04
CA SER A 12 7.14 33.76 24.20
C SER A 12 6.26 32.99 23.22
N ASP A 13 5.00 33.39 23.06
CA ASP A 13 4.07 32.75 22.12
C ASP A 13 4.56 32.89 20.67
N LYS A 14 4.99 34.11 20.27
CA LYS A 14 5.59 34.32 18.95
C LYS A 14 6.89 33.54 18.74
N ALA A 15 7.71 33.39 19.78
CA ALA A 15 8.93 32.57 19.70
C ALA A 15 8.60 31.08 19.51
N LYS A 16 7.52 30.59 20.12
CA LYS A 16 7.01 29.24 19.92
C LYS A 16 6.52 29.04 18.48
N GLU A 17 5.69 29.95 17.97
CA GLU A 17 5.23 29.94 16.57
C GLU A 17 6.41 29.94 15.58
N ALA A 18 7.40 30.82 15.80
CA ALA A 18 8.60 30.87 14.96
C ALA A 18 9.39 29.56 14.99
N LYS A 19 9.47 28.90 16.15
CA LYS A 19 10.13 27.60 16.29
C LYS A 19 9.37 26.50 15.53
N GLU A 20 8.04 26.48 15.61
CA GLU A 20 7.19 25.55 14.87
C GLU A 20 7.33 25.77 13.36
N PHE A 21 7.33 27.02 12.91
CA PHE A 21 7.55 27.36 11.50
C PHE A 21 8.96 26.94 11.01
N LEU A 22 9.99 27.10 11.83
CA LEU A 22 11.34 26.60 11.49
C LEU A 22 11.37 25.08 11.34
N VAL A 23 10.61 24.33 12.14
CA VAL A 23 10.48 22.87 11.97
C VAL A 23 9.77 22.55 10.65
N GLN A 24 8.68 23.26 10.32
CA GLN A 24 7.99 23.09 9.04
C GLN A 24 8.92 23.35 7.85
N LEU A 25 9.73 24.43 7.87
CA LEU A 25 10.68 24.73 6.81
C LEU A 25 11.77 23.65 6.66
N LYS A 26 12.27 23.11 7.78
CA LYS A 26 13.24 22.00 7.74
C LYS A 26 12.64 20.74 7.11
N ASN A 27 11.40 20.41 7.48
CA ASN A 27 10.68 19.28 6.88
C ASN A 27 10.44 19.51 5.38
N LEU A 28 10.06 20.72 4.97
CA LEU A 28 9.89 21.07 3.57
C LEU A 28 11.22 20.94 2.79
N LEU A 29 12.34 21.35 3.37
CA LEU A 29 13.66 21.21 2.75
C LEU A 29 14.02 19.74 2.52
N GLN A 30 13.76 18.87 3.51
CA GLN A 30 13.95 17.43 3.35
C GLN A 30 13.04 16.86 2.26
N GLN A 31 11.75 17.24 2.24
CA GLN A 31 10.82 16.81 1.20
C GLN A 31 11.26 17.26 -0.19
N ILE A 32 11.79 18.48 -0.35
CA ILE A 32 12.32 18.96 -1.63
C ILE A 32 13.51 18.12 -2.07
N GLN A 33 14.41 17.73 -1.17
CA GLN A 33 15.54 16.85 -1.48
C GLN A 33 15.07 15.47 -1.94
N GLU A 34 14.16 14.83 -1.19
CA GLU A 34 13.59 13.53 -1.52
C GLU A 34 12.84 13.58 -2.86
N ASN A 35 11.98 14.57 -3.07
CA ASN A 35 11.24 14.75 -4.32
C ASN A 35 12.17 15.06 -5.51
N GLY A 36 13.27 15.78 -5.29
CA GLY A 36 14.27 16.07 -6.31
C GLY A 36 14.95 14.79 -6.81
N LEU A 37 15.38 13.91 -5.90
CA LEU A 37 15.96 12.62 -6.25
C LEU A 37 14.97 11.73 -7.02
N ASP A 38 13.71 11.69 -6.58
CA ASP A 38 12.66 10.94 -7.30
C ASP A 38 12.40 11.50 -8.70
N TYR A 39 12.41 12.83 -8.84
CA TYR A 39 12.25 13.50 -10.13
C TYR A 39 13.41 13.20 -11.09
N GLU A 40 14.65 13.26 -10.59
CA GLU A 40 15.85 12.88 -11.34
C GLU A 40 15.79 11.42 -11.80
N ALA A 41 15.45 10.50 -10.89
CA ALA A 41 15.32 9.09 -11.23
C ALA A 41 14.26 8.85 -12.31
N CYS A 42 13.13 9.55 -12.24
CA CYS A 42 12.08 9.44 -13.25
C CYS A 42 12.52 10.01 -14.61
N LEU A 43 13.22 11.14 -14.61
CA LEU A 43 13.80 11.72 -15.84
C LEU A 43 14.80 10.77 -16.49
N VAL A 44 15.71 10.18 -15.70
CA VAL A 44 16.67 9.17 -16.18
C VAL A 44 15.93 7.99 -16.80
N ALA A 45 14.92 7.45 -16.12
CA ALA A 45 14.12 6.34 -16.64
C ALA A 45 13.42 6.66 -17.97
N GLN A 46 12.93 7.91 -18.15
CA GLN A 46 12.35 8.35 -19.43
C GLN A 46 13.40 8.39 -20.55
N CYS A 47 14.59 8.94 -20.27
CA CYS A 47 15.70 8.96 -21.23
C CYS A 47 16.16 7.54 -21.59
N ASP A 48 16.32 6.66 -20.60
CA ASP A 48 16.71 5.27 -20.82
C ASP A 48 15.68 4.52 -21.69
N ALA A 49 14.38 4.76 -21.48
CA ALA A 49 13.34 4.18 -22.32
C ALA A 49 13.46 4.60 -23.80
N LEU A 50 13.86 5.85 -24.08
CA LEU A 50 14.14 6.34 -25.44
C LEU A 50 15.38 5.66 -26.04
N VAL A 51 16.46 5.52 -25.27
CA VAL A 51 17.68 4.80 -25.68
C VAL A 51 17.38 3.34 -26.01
N ASP A 52 16.56 2.70 -25.18
CA ASP A 52 16.10 1.33 -25.37
C ASP A 52 15.28 1.17 -26.66
N ALA A 53 14.36 2.11 -26.92
CA ALA A 53 13.58 2.11 -28.14
C ALA A 53 14.49 2.23 -29.39
N LEU A 54 15.49 3.12 -29.33
CA LEU A 54 16.47 3.29 -30.40
C LEU A 54 17.34 2.03 -30.59
N THR A 55 17.73 1.38 -29.50
CA THR A 55 18.52 0.13 -29.52
C THR A 55 17.72 -1.01 -30.14
N ARG A 56 16.43 -1.15 -29.81
CA ARG A 56 15.53 -2.11 -30.46
C ARG A 56 15.39 -1.83 -31.96
N GLN A 57 15.30 -0.55 -32.35
CA GLN A 57 15.20 -0.18 -33.77
C GLN A 57 16.48 -0.49 -34.54
N LYS A 58 17.65 -0.21 -33.95
CA LYS A 58 18.96 -0.60 -34.49
C LYS A 58 19.04 -2.10 -34.77
N ALA A 59 18.59 -2.94 -33.84
CA ALA A 59 18.59 -4.40 -34.01
C ALA A 59 17.71 -4.84 -35.19
N LYS A 60 16.53 -4.22 -35.38
CA LYS A 60 15.65 -4.50 -36.53
C LYS A 60 16.30 -4.12 -37.86
N LEU A 61 16.98 -2.96 -37.92
CA LEU A 61 17.69 -2.51 -39.12
C LEU A 61 18.85 -3.45 -39.47
N LEU A 62 19.66 -3.85 -38.48
CA LEU A 62 20.74 -4.82 -38.68
C LEU A 62 20.20 -6.17 -39.18
N THR A 63 19.04 -6.62 -38.67
CA THR A 63 18.40 -7.84 -39.16
C THR A 63 18.05 -7.76 -40.65
N LYS A 64 17.63 -6.57 -41.14
CA LYS A 64 17.35 -6.36 -42.58
C LYS A 64 18.63 -6.47 -43.41
N VAL A 65 19.72 -5.87 -42.95
CA VAL A 65 21.05 -5.98 -43.61
C VAL A 65 21.52 -7.43 -43.67
N THR A 66 21.40 -8.17 -42.55
CA THR A 66 21.81 -9.59 -42.49
C THR A 66 20.98 -10.44 -43.45
N LYS A 67 19.66 -10.25 -43.52
CA LYS A 67 18.79 -10.98 -44.46
C LYS A 67 19.16 -10.71 -45.92
N GLU A 68 19.42 -9.45 -46.28
CA GLU A 68 19.86 -9.08 -47.63
C GLU A 68 21.20 -9.74 -47.97
N ARG A 69 22.14 -9.74 -47.02
CA ARG A 69 23.44 -10.40 -47.18
C ARG A 69 23.28 -11.91 -47.41
N GLU A 70 22.49 -12.58 -46.58
CA GLU A 70 22.23 -14.02 -46.70
C GLU A 70 21.55 -14.36 -48.02
N HIS A 71 20.59 -13.54 -48.46
CA HIS A 71 19.93 -13.71 -49.75
C HIS A 71 20.92 -13.59 -50.91
N LYS A 72 21.72 -12.52 -50.95
CA LYS A 72 22.74 -12.32 -52.00
C LYS A 72 23.77 -13.45 -52.01
N LEU A 73 24.29 -13.84 -50.84
CA LEU A 73 25.23 -14.97 -50.73
C LEU A 73 24.61 -16.26 -51.26
N LYS A 74 23.37 -16.56 -50.89
CA LYS A 74 22.66 -17.75 -51.37
C LYS A 74 22.51 -17.75 -52.89
N VAL A 75 22.09 -16.63 -53.48
CA VAL A 75 21.94 -16.51 -54.95
C VAL A 75 23.26 -16.73 -55.67
N VAL A 76 24.36 -16.15 -55.17
CA VAL A 76 25.70 -16.34 -55.76
C VAL A 76 26.16 -17.79 -55.60
N TRP A 77 25.96 -18.40 -54.42
CA TRP A 77 26.37 -19.77 -54.15
C TRP A 77 25.62 -20.77 -55.04
N ASP A 78 24.31 -20.60 -55.19
CA ASP A 78 23.48 -21.39 -56.09
C ASP A 78 23.93 -21.24 -57.56
N GLN A 79 24.29 -20.02 -57.97
CA GLN A 79 24.83 -19.76 -59.31
C GLN A 79 26.19 -20.43 -59.54
N ILE A 80 27.10 -20.37 -58.56
CA ILE A 80 28.41 -21.06 -58.62
C ILE A 80 28.22 -22.57 -58.80
N ASN A 81 27.36 -23.20 -58.00
CA ASN A 81 27.12 -24.64 -58.10
C ASN A 81 26.52 -25.04 -59.44
N HIS A 82 25.55 -24.26 -59.92
CA HIS A 82 24.90 -24.51 -61.21
C HIS A 82 25.91 -24.43 -62.37
N CYS A 83 26.74 -23.38 -62.40
CA CYS A 83 27.79 -23.24 -63.40
C CYS A 83 28.83 -24.36 -63.30
N THR A 84 29.22 -24.75 -62.08
CA THR A 84 30.20 -25.82 -61.83
C THR A 84 29.69 -27.18 -62.34
N LEU A 85 28.43 -27.51 -62.07
CA LEU A 85 27.80 -28.75 -62.54
C LEU A 85 27.68 -28.78 -64.06
N LYS A 86 27.20 -27.70 -64.66
CA LYS A 86 27.10 -27.57 -66.12
C LYS A 86 28.46 -27.65 -66.80
N LEU A 87 29.48 -27.01 -66.23
CA LEU A 87 30.85 -27.05 -66.75
C LEU A 87 31.37 -28.49 -66.73
N ARG A 88 31.23 -29.19 -65.60
CA ARG A 88 31.62 -30.60 -65.48
C ARG A 88 30.92 -31.50 -66.50
N GLN A 89 29.61 -31.31 -66.70
CA GLN A 89 28.84 -32.08 -67.70
C GLN A 89 29.29 -31.79 -69.13
N SER A 90 29.52 -30.51 -69.46
CA SER A 90 29.97 -30.08 -70.79
C SER A 90 31.38 -30.60 -71.08
N THR A 91 32.29 -30.53 -70.10
CA THR A 91 33.65 -31.06 -70.22
C THR A 91 33.64 -32.58 -70.42
N GLY A 92 32.86 -33.32 -69.62
CA GLY A 92 32.77 -34.78 -69.78
C GLY A 92 32.15 -35.21 -71.11
N LEU A 93 31.14 -34.48 -71.61
CA LEU A 93 30.60 -34.71 -72.95
C LEU A 93 31.65 -34.45 -74.03
N MET A 94 32.41 -33.35 -73.90
CA MET A 94 33.47 -33.00 -74.84
C MET A 94 34.57 -34.08 -74.86
N GLU A 95 35.05 -34.52 -73.71
CA GLU A 95 36.04 -35.60 -73.59
C GLU A 95 35.53 -36.91 -74.24
N TYR A 96 34.26 -37.28 -73.99
CA TYR A 96 33.65 -38.45 -74.62
C TYR A 96 33.58 -38.31 -76.15
N CYS A 97 33.15 -37.14 -76.66
CA CYS A 97 33.14 -36.89 -78.10
C CYS A 97 34.53 -37.03 -78.72
N LEU A 98 35.56 -36.52 -78.03
CA LEU A 98 36.96 -36.60 -78.49
C LEU A 98 37.47 -38.04 -78.55
N GLU A 99 37.05 -38.91 -77.64
CA GLU A 99 37.40 -40.34 -77.70
C GLU A 99 36.66 -41.08 -78.82
N VAL A 100 35.35 -40.83 -78.99
CA VAL A 100 34.54 -41.46 -80.05
C VAL A 100 35.06 -41.13 -81.46
N ILE A 101 35.57 -39.90 -81.68
CA ILE A 101 36.16 -39.48 -82.97
C ILE A 101 37.42 -40.28 -83.32
N LYS A 102 38.07 -40.94 -82.35
CA LYS A 102 39.29 -41.75 -82.58
C LYS A 102 38.97 -43.20 -83.00
N GLU A 103 37.70 -43.63 -83.02
CA GLU A 103 37.35 -45.00 -83.41
C GLU A 103 37.63 -45.28 -84.89
N ASN A 104 38.14 -46.49 -85.18
CA ASN A 104 38.54 -46.91 -86.52
C ASN A 104 37.45 -47.64 -87.32
N ASP A 105 36.25 -47.85 -86.75
CA ASP A 105 35.10 -48.45 -87.46
C ASP A 105 34.12 -47.37 -87.95
N PRO A 106 34.09 -47.07 -89.26
CA PRO A 106 33.20 -46.03 -89.81
C PRO A 106 31.71 -46.36 -89.63
N SER A 107 31.36 -47.64 -89.57
CA SER A 107 29.96 -48.09 -89.53
C SER A 107 29.35 -47.88 -88.14
N GLY A 108 30.07 -48.26 -87.09
CA GLY A 108 29.69 -48.01 -85.69
C GLY A 108 29.60 -46.52 -85.36
N PHE A 109 30.56 -45.71 -85.83
CA PHE A 109 30.56 -44.27 -85.63
C PHE A 109 29.31 -43.58 -86.23
N LEU A 110 28.95 -43.93 -87.47
CA LEU A 110 27.78 -43.34 -88.14
C LEU A 110 26.47 -43.64 -87.39
N GLN A 111 26.34 -44.81 -86.74
CA GLN A 111 25.15 -45.17 -85.97
C GLN A 111 24.91 -44.28 -84.73
N ILE A 112 25.97 -43.72 -84.13
CA ILE A 112 25.87 -42.92 -82.89
C ILE A 112 26.07 -41.41 -83.10
N SER A 113 26.67 -41.01 -84.22
CA SER A 113 27.07 -39.62 -84.50
C SER A 113 25.93 -38.58 -84.43
N ASP A 114 24.76 -38.86 -85.02
CA ASP A 114 23.62 -37.93 -85.03
C ASP A 114 23.08 -37.66 -83.62
N ALA A 115 23.02 -38.70 -82.78
CA ALA A 115 22.61 -38.58 -81.39
C ALA A 115 23.63 -37.78 -80.55
N LEU A 116 24.93 -37.97 -80.81
CA LEU A 116 26.00 -37.18 -80.18
C LEU A 116 25.93 -35.71 -80.57
N ILE A 117 25.77 -35.41 -81.86
CA ILE A 117 25.66 -34.03 -82.37
C ILE A 117 24.49 -33.30 -81.71
N LYS A 118 23.32 -33.95 -81.62
CA LYS A 118 22.16 -33.39 -80.91
C LYS A 118 22.46 -33.10 -79.44
N ARG A 119 23.16 -34.01 -78.73
CA ARG A 119 23.55 -33.79 -77.33
C ARG A 119 24.53 -32.62 -77.17
N VAL A 120 25.50 -32.48 -78.07
CA VAL A 120 26.45 -31.36 -78.07
C VAL A 120 25.73 -30.05 -78.34
N GLN A 121 24.84 -29.99 -79.33
CA GLN A 121 24.04 -28.80 -79.64
C GLN A 121 23.17 -28.37 -78.45
N VAL A 122 22.45 -29.31 -77.84
CA VAL A 122 21.66 -29.04 -76.63
C VAL A 122 22.54 -28.55 -75.47
N SER A 123 23.72 -29.14 -75.28
CA SER A 123 24.67 -28.68 -74.25
C SER A 123 25.21 -27.28 -74.53
N GLN A 124 25.42 -26.93 -75.80
CA GLN A 124 25.90 -25.60 -76.23
C GLN A 124 24.80 -24.54 -76.04
N GLU A 125 23.56 -24.86 -76.38
CA GLU A 125 22.39 -23.99 -76.15
C GLU A 125 22.15 -23.70 -74.67
N GLN A 126 22.67 -24.51 -73.74
CA GLN A 126 22.55 -24.21 -72.31
C GLN A 126 23.46 -23.08 -71.80
N TRP A 127 24.36 -22.57 -72.65
CA TRP A 127 25.32 -21.49 -72.36
C TRP A 127 24.99 -20.18 -73.12
N VAL A 128 23.71 -19.87 -73.37
CA VAL A 128 23.30 -18.63 -74.08
C VAL A 128 23.76 -17.36 -73.36
N LYS A 129 23.89 -16.28 -74.13
CA LYS A 129 24.17 -14.91 -73.70
C LYS A 129 23.32 -14.50 -72.48
N GLY A 130 23.97 -14.05 -71.40
CA GLY A 130 23.34 -13.73 -70.10
C GLY A 130 23.45 -14.84 -69.04
N ALA A 131 23.77 -16.09 -69.41
CA ALA A 131 23.94 -17.19 -68.45
C ALA A 131 25.16 -17.02 -67.51
N LEU A 132 26.14 -16.22 -67.92
CA LEU A 132 27.39 -15.96 -67.20
C LEU A 132 27.41 -14.60 -66.49
N GLU A 133 26.28 -13.90 -66.41
CA GLU A 133 26.19 -12.62 -65.70
C GLU A 133 25.81 -12.82 -64.23
N PRO A 134 26.43 -12.11 -63.27
CA PRO A 134 26.04 -12.17 -61.86
C PRO A 134 24.57 -11.78 -61.68
N LYS A 135 23.80 -12.63 -60.99
CA LYS A 135 22.37 -12.36 -60.74
C LYS A 135 22.11 -11.29 -59.69
N VAL A 136 23.10 -10.93 -58.89
CA VAL A 136 23.03 -9.92 -57.82
C VAL A 136 24.30 -9.09 -57.78
N SER A 137 24.17 -7.80 -57.41
CA SER A 137 25.31 -6.91 -57.13
C SER A 137 25.87 -7.14 -55.71
N ALA A 138 27.16 -6.87 -55.53
CA ALA A 138 27.84 -6.87 -54.23
C ALA A 138 27.46 -5.67 -53.34
N GLU A 139 26.95 -4.59 -53.92
CA GLU A 139 26.59 -3.37 -53.20
C GLU A 139 25.24 -3.51 -52.47
N PHE A 140 25.11 -2.87 -51.31
CA PHE A 140 23.85 -2.83 -50.56
C PHE A 140 23.10 -1.53 -50.86
N ASP A 141 21.91 -1.65 -51.46
CA ASP A 141 21.03 -0.51 -51.74
C ASP A 141 20.12 -0.23 -50.53
N LEU A 142 20.75 0.12 -49.40
CA LEU A 142 20.08 0.43 -48.14
C LEU A 142 20.67 1.71 -47.56
N THR A 143 19.89 2.79 -47.53
CA THR A 143 20.28 4.06 -46.92
C THR A 143 19.44 4.34 -45.69
N LEU A 144 20.09 4.71 -44.58
CA LEU A 144 19.42 5.14 -43.35
C LEU A 144 19.31 6.67 -43.34
N ASP A 145 18.08 7.19 -43.27
CA ASP A 145 17.84 8.60 -43.00
C ASP A 145 17.63 8.80 -41.49
N SER A 146 18.56 9.51 -40.84
CA SER A 146 18.52 9.81 -39.40
C SER A 146 18.24 11.28 -39.08
N GLU A 147 18.15 12.16 -40.08
CA GLU A 147 17.97 13.60 -39.84
C GLU A 147 16.68 13.94 -39.07
N PRO A 148 15.50 13.40 -39.43
CA PRO A 148 14.25 13.73 -38.71
C PRO A 148 14.31 13.35 -37.22
N LEU A 149 14.98 12.25 -36.90
CA LEU A 149 15.13 11.80 -35.52
C LEU A 149 16.12 12.68 -34.75
N LEU A 150 17.24 13.06 -35.37
CA LEU A 150 18.19 14.02 -34.78
C LEU A 150 17.54 15.36 -34.47
N GLN A 151 16.72 15.87 -35.39
CA GLN A 151 15.97 17.10 -35.16
C GLN A 151 14.99 16.96 -33.99
N SER A 152 14.31 15.81 -33.87
CA SER A 152 13.40 15.53 -32.75
C SER A 152 14.15 15.44 -31.41
N ILE A 153 15.35 14.84 -31.38
CA ILE A 153 16.19 14.77 -30.19
C ILE A 153 16.63 16.16 -29.74
N HIS A 154 17.03 17.05 -30.67
CA HIS A 154 17.40 18.43 -30.34
C HIS A 154 16.22 19.27 -29.80
N GLN A 155 14.99 18.87 -30.07
CA GLN A 155 13.78 19.53 -29.57
C GLN A 155 13.31 19.00 -28.20
N LEU A 156 13.97 17.98 -27.64
CA LEU A 156 13.66 17.48 -26.30
C LEU A 156 14.02 18.52 -25.25
N ASP A 157 13.01 19.05 -24.56
CA ASP A 157 13.17 20.07 -23.53
C ASP A 157 12.10 19.90 -22.43
N PHE A 158 12.33 20.49 -21.26
CA PHE A 158 11.35 20.56 -20.19
C PHE A 158 10.21 21.47 -20.59
N ILE A 159 9.06 20.88 -20.91
CA ILE A 159 7.88 21.67 -21.22
C ILE A 159 7.19 22.02 -19.89
N GLN A 160 7.39 23.24 -19.40
CA GLN A 160 6.62 23.79 -18.28
C GLN A 160 5.20 24.12 -18.77
N MET A 161 4.37 23.10 -18.98
CA MET A 161 3.02 23.29 -19.50
C MET A 161 2.09 23.82 -18.41
N LYS A 162 1.80 25.13 -18.47
CA LYS A 162 0.40 25.54 -18.30
C LYS A 162 -0.41 24.88 -19.43
N CYS A 163 -1.08 23.76 -19.12
CA CYS A 163 -2.22 23.21 -19.87
C CYS A 163 -2.02 23.02 -21.40
N ARG A 164 -1.33 21.96 -21.86
CA ARG A 164 -1.65 21.37 -23.18
C ARG A 164 -2.00 19.88 -23.16
N VAL A 165 -2.00 19.26 -21.98
CA VAL A 165 -2.64 17.95 -21.79
C VAL A 165 -4.11 18.24 -21.44
N PRO A 166 -5.09 17.56 -22.04
CA PRO A 166 -6.47 17.63 -21.57
C PRO A 166 -6.47 17.35 -20.07
N ILE A 167 -7.12 18.22 -19.27
CA ILE A 167 -7.29 17.94 -17.84
C ILE A 167 -8.12 16.66 -17.78
N THR A 168 -7.46 15.58 -17.41
CA THR A 168 -8.06 14.26 -17.24
C THR A 168 -8.20 13.99 -15.75
N VAL A 169 -8.94 12.95 -15.40
CA VAL A 169 -9.02 12.51 -14.01
C VAL A 169 -7.61 12.25 -13.46
N PRO A 170 -7.35 12.50 -12.17
CA PRO A 170 -6.02 12.29 -11.59
C PRO A 170 -5.54 10.84 -11.72
N PRO A 171 -4.23 10.60 -11.85
CA PRO A 171 -3.68 9.25 -11.82
C PRO A 171 -3.80 8.62 -10.42
N VAL A 172 -3.54 7.30 -10.35
CA VAL A 172 -3.58 6.51 -9.11
C VAL A 172 -2.61 7.10 -8.07
N PRO A 173 -3.07 7.45 -6.84
CA PRO A 173 -2.17 7.82 -5.75
C PRO A 173 -1.33 6.63 -5.27
N LEU A 174 -0.10 6.90 -4.82
CA LEU A 174 0.83 5.92 -4.28
C LEU A 174 0.78 5.94 -2.76
N LEU A 175 0.49 4.79 -2.13
CA LEU A 175 0.56 4.63 -0.68
C LEU A 175 2.03 4.60 -0.21
N GLN A 176 2.33 5.40 0.80
CA GLN A 176 3.64 5.48 1.47
C GLN A 176 3.66 4.52 2.66
N LEU A 177 3.78 3.23 2.38
CA LEU A 177 3.67 2.16 3.40
C LEU A 177 4.65 2.36 4.56
N GLU A 178 5.81 2.95 4.29
CA GLU A 178 6.84 3.28 5.28
C GLU A 178 6.42 4.36 6.29
N LYS A 179 5.42 5.17 5.96
CA LYS A 179 4.83 6.20 6.83
C LYS A 179 3.50 5.76 7.43
N CYS A 180 2.93 4.64 6.96
CA CYS A 180 1.73 4.07 7.54
C CYS A 180 2.06 3.37 8.86
N CYS A 181 1.21 3.53 9.87
CA CYS A 181 1.40 2.85 11.14
C CYS A 181 0.06 2.58 11.83
N THR A 182 0.03 1.56 12.68
CA THR A 182 -1.10 1.25 13.54
C THR A 182 -0.70 1.51 14.99
N ARG A 183 -1.61 2.11 15.77
CA ARG A 183 -1.40 2.42 17.18
C ARG A 183 -2.69 2.13 17.94
N ASN A 184 -2.68 1.13 18.82
CA ASN A 184 -3.88 0.73 19.56
C ASN A 184 -5.01 0.40 18.57
N ASN A 185 -6.11 1.13 18.61
CA ASN A 185 -7.23 1.04 17.67
C ASN A 185 -7.29 2.20 16.66
N SER A 186 -6.15 2.80 16.33
CA SER A 186 -6.06 3.78 15.25
C SER A 186 -5.05 3.39 14.20
N VAL A 187 -5.29 3.88 13.00
CA VAL A 187 -4.43 3.63 11.85
C VAL A 187 -4.13 4.94 11.14
N THR A 188 -2.85 5.19 10.90
CA THR A 188 -2.36 6.31 10.12
C THR A 188 -1.95 5.83 8.74
N LEU A 189 -2.49 6.47 7.70
CA LEU A 189 -2.21 6.21 6.31
C LEU A 189 -1.60 7.44 5.66
N ALA A 190 -0.59 7.21 4.82
CA ALA A 190 0.08 8.25 4.06
C ALA A 190 0.08 7.87 2.57
N TRP A 191 -0.10 8.87 1.71
CA TRP A 191 -0.06 8.69 0.27
C TRP A 191 0.61 9.89 -0.41
N ARG A 192 0.87 9.78 -1.70
CA ARG A 192 1.35 10.88 -2.54
C ARG A 192 0.96 10.66 -3.99
N MET A 193 0.99 11.72 -4.79
CA MET A 193 0.87 11.56 -6.24
C MET A 193 2.16 10.99 -6.84
N PRO A 194 2.08 10.17 -7.89
CA PRO A 194 3.24 9.81 -8.68
C PRO A 194 4.01 11.07 -9.14
N PRO A 195 5.35 11.03 -9.15
CA PRO A 195 6.16 12.09 -9.74
C PRO A 195 5.70 12.37 -11.19
N LEU A 196 5.84 13.62 -11.64
CA LEU A 196 5.45 14.06 -12.98
C LEU A 196 3.95 13.96 -13.29
N SER A 197 3.07 13.80 -12.30
CA SER A 197 1.63 13.91 -12.57
C SER A 197 1.30 15.35 -12.96
N HIS A 198 0.95 15.56 -14.23
CA HIS A 198 0.60 16.89 -14.77
C HIS A 198 -0.86 17.28 -14.52
N ASN A 199 -1.68 16.36 -14.00
CA ASN A 199 -3.08 16.63 -13.66
C ASN A 199 -3.17 17.33 -12.30
N PRO A 200 -3.83 18.50 -12.20
CA PRO A 200 -4.07 19.13 -10.91
C PRO A 200 -4.91 18.19 -10.04
N VAL A 201 -4.57 18.09 -8.76
CA VAL A 201 -5.32 17.33 -7.76
C VAL A 201 -5.97 18.31 -6.79
N GLU A 202 -7.29 18.23 -6.67
CA GLU A 202 -8.06 19.08 -5.76
C GLU A 202 -8.24 18.43 -4.39
N GLY A 203 -8.17 17.10 -4.33
CA GLY A 203 -8.17 16.34 -3.09
C GLY A 203 -8.12 14.83 -3.32
N TYR A 204 -8.28 14.10 -2.21
CA TYR A 204 -8.25 12.66 -2.11
C TYR A 204 -9.48 12.17 -1.37
N ILE A 205 -9.91 10.95 -1.70
CA ILE A 205 -10.92 10.20 -0.98
C ILE A 205 -10.26 8.93 -0.48
N LEU A 206 -10.20 8.77 0.83
CA LEU A 206 -9.72 7.57 1.50
C LEU A 206 -10.93 6.73 1.91
N GLU A 207 -10.87 5.45 1.56
CA GLU A 207 -11.88 4.47 1.94
C GLU A 207 -11.27 3.37 2.82
N LEU A 208 -12.04 2.94 3.81
CA LEU A 208 -11.73 1.82 4.69
C LEU A 208 -12.93 0.86 4.72
N ASP A 209 -12.70 -0.44 4.73
CA ASP A 209 -13.77 -1.41 4.98
C ASP A 209 -14.15 -1.48 6.48
N ASP A 210 -15.07 -2.38 6.82
CA ASP A 210 -15.52 -2.61 8.19
C ASP A 210 -14.62 -3.59 8.98
N GLY A 211 -13.58 -4.11 8.34
CA GLY A 211 -12.64 -5.08 8.86
C GLY A 211 -13.14 -6.52 8.92
N ASP A 212 -14.34 -6.78 8.39
CA ASP A 212 -14.96 -8.11 8.31
C ASP A 212 -15.27 -8.48 6.83
N GLY A 213 -14.57 -7.84 5.89
CA GLY A 213 -14.71 -8.06 4.44
C GLY A 213 -15.95 -7.43 3.81
N GLY A 214 -16.58 -6.48 4.50
CA GLY A 214 -17.76 -5.77 4.02
C GLY A 214 -17.44 -4.60 3.09
N GLN A 215 -18.33 -3.61 3.09
CA GLN A 215 -18.25 -2.48 2.16
C GLN A 215 -17.21 -1.44 2.60
N PHE A 216 -16.46 -0.93 1.63
CA PHE A 216 -15.63 0.26 1.79
C PHE A 216 -16.51 1.50 2.05
N ARG A 217 -16.11 2.31 3.02
CA ARG A 217 -16.73 3.59 3.38
C ARG A 217 -15.71 4.71 3.32
N GLU A 218 -16.16 5.88 2.89
CA GLU A 218 -15.33 7.09 2.88
C GLU A 218 -15.04 7.53 4.33
N VAL A 219 -13.77 7.49 4.71
CA VAL A 219 -13.31 7.89 6.05
C VAL A 219 -12.59 9.24 6.02
N TYR A 220 -12.17 9.70 4.84
CA TYR A 220 -11.58 11.02 4.65
C TYR A 220 -11.80 11.54 3.24
N VAL A 221 -12.14 12.84 3.14
CA VAL A 221 -12.20 13.59 1.89
C VAL A 221 -11.52 14.95 2.09
N GLY A 222 -10.43 15.21 1.38
CA GLY A 222 -9.70 16.47 1.53
C GLY A 222 -8.34 16.50 0.84
N LYS A 223 -7.55 17.54 1.10
CA LYS A 223 -6.26 17.80 0.42
C LYS A 223 -5.05 17.16 1.08
N GLU A 224 -5.18 16.78 2.35
CA GLU A 224 -4.09 16.19 3.11
C GLU A 224 -3.73 14.83 2.53
N THR A 225 -2.45 14.49 2.66
CA THR A 225 -1.89 13.23 2.19
C THR A 225 -1.46 12.31 3.32
N LEU A 226 -1.85 12.67 4.55
CA LEU A 226 -1.66 11.93 5.78
C LEU A 226 -2.98 11.99 6.55
N CYS A 227 -3.53 10.84 6.91
CA CYS A 227 -4.78 10.76 7.65
C CYS A 227 -4.71 9.67 8.72
N THR A 228 -5.12 10.01 9.94
CA THR A 228 -5.29 9.08 11.04
C THR A 228 -6.77 8.79 11.23
N ILE A 229 -7.12 7.52 11.27
CA ILE A 229 -8.47 7.01 11.51
C ILE A 229 -8.45 6.39 12.91
N ASP A 230 -9.16 7.02 13.84
CA ASP A 230 -9.29 6.56 15.23
C ASP A 230 -10.60 5.79 15.46
N GLY A 231 -10.68 5.11 16.61
CA GLY A 231 -11.92 4.46 17.06
C GLY A 231 -12.26 3.18 16.31
N LEU A 232 -11.26 2.51 15.72
CA LEU A 232 -11.46 1.21 15.08
C LEU A 232 -11.67 0.13 16.14
N HIS A 233 -12.05 -1.05 15.70
CA HIS A 233 -12.14 -2.20 16.58
C HIS A 233 -10.76 -2.80 16.81
N PHE A 234 -10.49 -3.21 18.04
CA PHE A 234 -9.28 -3.96 18.39
C PHE A 234 -9.24 -5.32 17.70
N ASN A 235 -8.03 -5.87 17.59
CA ASN A 235 -7.73 -7.17 16.98
C ASN A 235 -8.47 -7.42 15.66
N SER A 236 -8.58 -6.37 14.83
CA SER A 236 -9.32 -6.40 13.58
C SER A 236 -8.41 -6.01 12.42
N THR A 237 -8.68 -6.61 11.26
CA THR A 237 -7.93 -6.39 10.03
C THR A 237 -8.76 -5.55 9.08
N TYR A 238 -8.27 -4.37 8.72
CA TYR A 238 -8.95 -3.44 7.82
C TYR A 238 -8.24 -3.35 6.48
N ASN A 239 -9.03 -3.18 5.42
CA ASN A 239 -8.55 -2.89 4.07
C ASN A 239 -8.75 -1.40 3.77
N ALA A 240 -7.70 -0.71 3.37
CA ALA A 240 -7.75 0.70 2.98
C ALA A 240 -7.34 0.91 1.52
N ARG A 241 -7.96 1.89 0.86
CA ARG A 241 -7.61 2.32 -0.50
C ARG A 241 -7.89 3.81 -0.69
N VAL A 242 -7.09 4.48 -1.51
CA VAL A 242 -7.20 5.93 -1.75
C VAL A 242 -7.33 6.23 -3.25
N LYS A 243 -8.12 7.24 -3.59
CA LYS A 243 -8.26 7.79 -4.96
C LYS A 243 -8.12 9.31 -4.91
N ALA A 244 -7.66 9.93 -6.00
CA ALA A 244 -7.57 11.38 -6.14
C ALA A 244 -8.70 11.91 -7.02
N PHE A 245 -9.11 13.17 -6.83
CA PHE A 245 -10.11 13.83 -7.67
C PHE A 245 -9.71 15.26 -8.05
N ASN A 246 -10.30 15.73 -9.15
CA ASN A 246 -10.21 17.12 -9.63
C ASN A 246 -11.50 17.51 -10.36
N SER A 247 -11.55 18.71 -10.92
CA SER A 247 -12.66 19.21 -11.74
C SER A 247 -13.07 18.31 -12.92
N SER A 248 -12.19 17.46 -13.44
CA SER A 248 -12.54 16.48 -14.49
C SER A 248 -13.16 15.18 -13.94
N GLY A 249 -13.12 14.97 -12.62
CA GLY A 249 -13.75 13.83 -11.95
C GLY A 249 -12.80 13.07 -11.03
N VAL A 250 -13.17 11.83 -10.72
CA VAL A 250 -12.49 10.96 -9.76
C VAL A 250 -11.60 9.96 -10.51
N GLY A 251 -10.35 9.86 -10.08
CA GLY A 251 -9.37 8.92 -10.59
C GLY A 251 -9.57 7.49 -10.07
N PRO A 252 -8.78 6.53 -10.59
CA PRO A 252 -8.75 5.16 -10.11
C PRO A 252 -8.23 5.02 -8.67
N TYR A 253 -8.60 3.93 -8.00
CA TYR A 253 -8.11 3.57 -6.67
C TYR A 253 -6.64 3.09 -6.69
N SER A 254 -5.95 3.35 -5.58
CA SER A 254 -4.68 2.70 -5.23
C SER A 254 -4.85 1.20 -5.07
N LYS A 255 -3.72 0.49 -4.97
CA LYS A 255 -3.72 -0.85 -4.38
C LYS A 255 -4.27 -0.78 -2.97
N THR A 256 -4.97 -1.82 -2.56
CA THR A 256 -5.46 -1.98 -1.19
C THR A 256 -4.29 -2.29 -0.27
N VAL A 257 -4.23 -1.62 0.88
CA VAL A 257 -3.32 -1.96 1.99
C VAL A 257 -4.12 -2.61 3.12
N ILE A 258 -3.54 -3.65 3.70
CA ILE A 258 -4.10 -4.39 4.83
C ILE A 258 -3.44 -3.86 6.11
N LEU A 259 -4.25 -3.50 7.09
CA LEU A 259 -3.84 -2.90 8.35
C LEU A 259 -4.43 -3.71 9.49
N GLN A 260 -3.65 -3.96 10.54
CA GLN A 260 -4.12 -4.69 11.71
C GLN A 260 -3.97 -3.81 12.96
N THR A 261 -5.08 -3.60 13.65
CA THR A 261 -5.11 -2.92 14.95
C THR A 261 -4.53 -3.83 16.03
N SER A 262 -4.08 -3.25 17.14
CA SER A 262 -3.53 -4.01 18.27
C SER A 262 -4.49 -5.09 18.77
N ASP A 263 -3.93 -6.24 19.12
CA ASP A 263 -4.60 -7.37 19.74
C ASP A 263 -5.02 -7.05 21.19
N VAL A 264 -4.17 -6.31 21.90
CA VAL A 264 -4.41 -5.84 23.26
C VAL A 264 -4.85 -4.38 23.24
N ALA A 265 -5.95 -4.10 23.93
CA ALA A 265 -6.41 -2.74 24.15
C ALA A 265 -5.68 -2.11 25.34
N TRP A 266 -4.78 -1.18 25.05
CA TRP A 266 -4.16 -0.36 26.09
C TRP A 266 -5.05 0.84 26.38
N PHE A 267 -5.41 1.03 27.65
CA PHE A 267 -6.17 2.18 28.12
C PHE A 267 -5.68 2.67 29.48
N ALA A 268 -5.98 3.93 29.77
CA ALA A 268 -5.77 4.58 31.05
C ALA A 268 -7.09 5.22 31.49
N PHE A 269 -7.14 5.79 32.68
CA PHE A 269 -8.29 6.63 33.05
C PHE A 269 -8.30 7.90 32.19
N ASP A 270 -9.48 8.26 31.68
CA ASP A 270 -9.66 9.40 30.81
C ASP A 270 -9.81 10.70 31.62
N PRO A 271 -8.82 11.61 31.59
CA PRO A 271 -8.89 12.88 32.31
C PRO A 271 -9.96 13.82 31.75
N SER A 272 -10.36 13.65 30.48
CA SER A 272 -11.32 14.53 29.83
C SER A 272 -12.76 14.26 30.26
N SER A 273 -13.06 13.01 30.65
CA SER A 273 -14.39 12.61 31.16
C SER A 273 -14.45 12.45 32.68
N ALA A 274 -13.33 12.63 33.39
CA ALA A 274 -13.26 12.53 34.84
C ALA A 274 -14.00 13.68 35.54
N HIS A 275 -14.71 13.36 36.63
CA HIS A 275 -15.29 14.39 37.51
C HIS A 275 -14.18 15.25 38.15
N ARG A 276 -14.45 16.52 38.47
CA ARG A 276 -13.46 17.46 39.05
C ARG A 276 -12.84 16.97 40.37
N ASP A 277 -13.56 16.15 41.12
CA ASP A 277 -13.07 15.57 42.38
C ASP A 277 -12.20 14.33 42.18
N ILE A 278 -12.16 13.74 40.98
CA ILE A 278 -11.26 12.64 40.63
C ILE A 278 -9.86 13.23 40.42
N VAL A 279 -8.87 12.60 41.04
CA VAL A 279 -7.46 12.92 40.89
C VAL A 279 -6.76 11.73 40.27
N LEU A 280 -6.22 11.93 39.07
CA LEU A 280 -5.48 10.94 38.31
C LEU A 280 -3.98 11.17 38.49
N SER A 281 -3.22 10.08 38.64
CA SER A 281 -1.77 10.09 38.78
C SER A 281 -1.15 8.89 38.05
N ASN A 282 0.18 8.81 38.05
CA ASN A 282 0.94 7.72 37.40
C ASN A 282 0.54 7.54 35.92
N ASP A 283 0.69 8.59 35.12
CA ASP A 283 0.28 8.61 33.70
C ASP A 283 -1.20 8.22 33.49
N ASN A 284 -2.06 8.67 34.40
CA ASN A 284 -3.49 8.37 34.47
C ASN A 284 -3.82 6.88 34.69
N GLN A 285 -2.90 6.10 35.23
CA GLN A 285 -3.17 4.69 35.59
C GLN A 285 -3.70 4.53 37.00
N THR A 286 -3.59 5.55 37.86
CA THR A 286 -4.09 5.52 39.24
C THR A 286 -5.18 6.55 39.44
N ALA A 287 -6.33 6.14 39.99
CA ALA A 287 -7.45 7.00 40.31
C ALA A 287 -7.66 7.11 41.83
N THR A 288 -7.82 8.34 42.29
CA THR A 288 -8.23 8.72 43.65
C THR A 288 -9.34 9.76 43.58
N CYS A 289 -9.99 10.07 44.70
CA CYS A 289 -11.03 11.08 44.76
C CYS A 289 -10.84 11.99 45.98
N ASN A 290 -11.27 13.25 45.89
CA ASN A 290 -11.30 14.17 47.02
C ASN A 290 -12.65 14.19 47.75
N SER A 291 -13.70 13.68 47.12
CA SER A 291 -15.07 13.69 47.64
C SER A 291 -15.34 12.53 48.61
N TYR A 292 -16.25 12.75 49.55
CA TYR A 292 -16.86 11.67 50.35
C TYR A 292 -17.91 10.88 49.56
N ASP A 293 -18.50 11.50 48.55
CA ASP A 293 -19.42 10.83 47.63
C ASP A 293 -18.66 10.10 46.53
N ASP A 294 -19.28 9.05 45.99
CA ASP A 294 -18.73 8.32 44.85
C ASP A 294 -18.71 9.19 43.58
N ARG A 295 -17.62 9.05 42.83
CA ARG A 295 -17.43 9.70 41.53
C ARG A 295 -17.01 8.68 40.50
N VAL A 296 -17.63 8.72 39.33
CA VAL A 296 -17.30 7.83 38.20
C VAL A 296 -16.14 8.40 37.40
N VAL A 297 -15.21 7.54 37.01
CA VAL A 297 -14.19 7.76 35.99
C VAL A 297 -14.26 6.64 34.95
N LEU A 298 -13.93 6.97 33.69
CA LEU A 298 -13.95 6.04 32.57
C LEU A 298 -12.53 5.76 32.08
N GLY A 299 -12.36 4.63 31.39
CA GLY A 299 -11.18 4.34 30.60
C GLY A 299 -11.18 5.08 29.25
N THR A 300 -10.00 5.22 28.65
CA THR A 300 -9.82 5.85 27.33
C THR A 300 -10.20 4.94 26.15
N ALA A 301 -10.36 3.63 26.36
CA ALA A 301 -10.79 2.69 25.33
C ALA A 301 -12.28 2.40 25.39
N ALA A 302 -12.88 2.23 24.21
CA ALA A 302 -14.27 1.81 24.05
C ALA A 302 -14.34 0.48 23.29
N PHE A 303 -15.23 -0.40 23.74
CA PHE A 303 -15.39 -1.77 23.26
C PHE A 303 -16.81 -1.98 22.72
N SER A 304 -16.89 -2.48 21.50
CA SER A 304 -18.16 -2.76 20.78
C SER A 304 -18.21 -4.17 20.19
N LYS A 305 -17.08 -4.89 20.12
CA LYS A 305 -16.99 -6.29 19.72
C LYS A 305 -15.82 -7.00 20.40
N GLY A 306 -15.83 -8.34 20.40
CA GLY A 306 -14.75 -9.17 20.92
C GLY A 306 -14.86 -9.50 22.41
N VAL A 307 -13.77 -10.03 22.97
CA VAL A 307 -13.68 -10.42 24.38
C VAL A 307 -12.54 -9.64 25.02
N HIS A 308 -12.84 -8.90 26.07
CA HIS A 308 -11.91 -8.00 26.74
C HIS A 308 -11.84 -8.31 28.23
N TYR A 309 -10.63 -8.41 28.76
CA TYR A 309 -10.37 -8.61 30.18
C TYR A 309 -9.38 -7.56 30.66
N TRP A 310 -9.68 -6.94 31.80
CA TRP A 310 -8.75 -6.05 32.49
C TRP A 310 -8.86 -6.25 33.99
N GLU A 311 -7.80 -5.82 34.68
CA GLU A 311 -7.69 -5.90 36.13
C GLU A 311 -7.57 -4.49 36.72
N LEU A 312 -8.06 -4.34 37.94
CA LEU A 312 -8.02 -3.10 38.72
C LEU A 312 -7.51 -3.47 40.11
N HIS A 313 -6.40 -2.85 40.51
CA HIS A 313 -5.69 -3.10 41.75
C HIS A 313 -6.14 -2.11 42.83
N VAL A 314 -6.60 -2.62 43.98
CA VAL A 314 -7.04 -1.80 45.11
C VAL A 314 -5.84 -1.42 45.97
N ASP A 315 -5.27 -0.24 45.73
CA ASP A 315 -4.06 0.24 46.43
C ASP A 315 -4.33 0.72 47.86
N ARG A 316 -5.51 1.30 48.08
CA ARG A 316 -5.99 1.79 49.38
C ARG A 316 -7.48 1.53 49.51
N TYR A 317 -7.89 1.05 50.68
CA TYR A 317 -9.29 0.84 51.02
C TYR A 317 -9.49 1.00 52.52
N ASP A 318 -10.13 2.10 52.92
CA ASP A 318 -10.36 2.47 54.34
C ASP A 318 -11.81 2.20 54.79
N ASN A 319 -12.44 1.13 54.27
CA ASN A 319 -13.67 0.50 54.79
C ASN A 319 -14.93 1.37 54.90
N HIS A 320 -15.10 2.37 54.04
CA HIS A 320 -16.37 3.09 53.81
C HIS A 320 -16.18 4.14 52.71
N PRO A 321 -17.11 4.38 51.77
CA PRO A 321 -18.08 3.49 51.14
C PRO A 321 -17.41 2.54 50.12
N ASP A 322 -18.23 1.64 49.61
CA ASP A 322 -17.86 0.52 48.74
C ASP A 322 -17.56 1.00 47.31
N PRO A 323 -16.36 0.76 46.75
CA PRO A 323 -16.08 1.06 45.36
C PRO A 323 -16.89 0.16 44.42
N ALA A 324 -17.11 0.62 43.19
CA ALA A 324 -17.81 -0.13 42.16
C ALA A 324 -17.03 -0.17 40.84
N PHE A 325 -16.91 -1.37 40.28
CA PHE A 325 -16.10 -1.69 39.12
C PHE A 325 -17.00 -2.22 38.00
N GLY A 326 -16.75 -1.84 36.75
CA GLY A 326 -17.49 -2.42 35.64
C GLY A 326 -17.35 -1.65 34.34
N ILE A 327 -18.47 -1.50 33.65
CA ILE A 327 -18.54 -0.88 32.33
C ILE A 327 -19.59 0.21 32.31
N ALA A 328 -19.40 1.21 31.45
CA ALA A 328 -20.36 2.27 31.25
C ALA A 328 -20.38 2.81 29.83
N ARG A 329 -21.50 3.45 29.48
CA ARG A 329 -21.62 4.27 28.28
C ARG A 329 -20.98 5.64 28.52
N ILE A 330 -20.59 6.32 27.44
CA ILE A 330 -19.88 7.61 27.51
C ILE A 330 -20.62 8.71 28.25
N ASN A 331 -21.95 8.67 28.23
CA ASN A 331 -22.83 9.63 28.87
C ASN A 331 -23.32 9.21 30.27
N VAL A 332 -22.65 8.25 30.93
CA VAL A 332 -22.96 7.85 32.32
C VAL A 332 -22.84 9.03 33.29
N VAL A 333 -23.73 9.08 34.28
CA VAL A 333 -23.74 10.14 35.30
C VAL A 333 -22.53 9.98 36.22
N LYS A 334 -21.82 11.09 36.47
CA LYS A 334 -20.54 11.08 37.20
C LYS A 334 -20.65 11.32 38.70
N ASP A 335 -21.74 11.95 39.14
CA ASP A 335 -21.96 12.40 40.53
C ASP A 335 -22.63 11.34 41.41
N MET A 336 -22.43 10.05 41.10
CA MET A 336 -23.02 8.93 41.83
C MET A 336 -22.17 7.66 41.69
N MET A 337 -22.52 6.62 42.44
CA MET A 337 -21.93 5.30 42.32
C MET A 337 -22.28 4.66 40.96
N LEU A 338 -21.32 3.93 40.39
CA LEU A 338 -21.47 3.20 39.14
C LEU A 338 -22.58 2.15 39.24
N GLY A 339 -23.46 2.08 38.25
CA GLY A 339 -24.61 1.17 38.20
C GLY A 339 -25.91 1.73 38.80
N LYS A 340 -25.88 2.91 39.43
CA LYS A 340 -27.11 3.59 39.89
C LYS A 340 -27.96 4.15 38.75
N ASP A 341 -27.34 4.52 37.64
CA ASP A 341 -28.06 4.92 36.44
C ASP A 341 -28.30 3.75 35.48
N ASP A 342 -28.96 4.04 34.37
CA ASP A 342 -29.28 3.10 33.29
C ASP A 342 -28.15 2.94 32.25
N LYS A 343 -26.99 3.56 32.48
CA LYS A 343 -25.87 3.64 31.53
C LYS A 343 -24.64 2.87 31.99
N ALA A 344 -24.68 2.28 33.19
CA ALA A 344 -23.58 1.52 33.76
C ALA A 344 -24.03 0.15 34.29
N TRP A 345 -23.12 -0.81 34.18
CA TRP A 345 -23.25 -2.16 34.70
C TRP A 345 -22.03 -2.44 35.55
N ALA A 346 -22.25 -2.69 36.84
CA ALA A 346 -21.17 -2.71 37.82
C ALA A 346 -21.31 -3.82 38.83
N MET A 347 -20.20 -4.15 39.47
CA MET A 347 -20.13 -4.84 40.73
C MET A 347 -19.60 -3.86 41.77
N TYR A 348 -20.38 -3.59 42.81
CA TYR A 348 -19.88 -2.87 43.99
C TYR A 348 -19.54 -3.86 45.10
N VAL A 349 -18.55 -3.52 45.92
CA VAL A 349 -17.90 -4.48 46.79
C VAL A 349 -17.49 -3.86 48.12
N ASP A 350 -17.93 -4.51 49.21
CA ASP A 350 -17.52 -4.19 50.58
C ASP A 350 -16.32 -5.06 51.01
N ASN A 351 -15.97 -5.09 52.29
CA ASN A 351 -14.87 -5.93 52.79
C ASN A 351 -15.11 -7.44 52.73
N ASN A 352 -16.36 -7.85 52.72
CA ASN A 352 -16.79 -9.22 52.90
C ASN A 352 -17.54 -9.77 51.68
N ARG A 353 -18.16 -8.90 50.87
CA ARG A 353 -19.21 -9.25 49.92
C ARG A 353 -19.20 -8.36 48.70
N SER A 354 -19.73 -8.90 47.61
CA SER A 354 -19.96 -8.21 46.36
C SER A 354 -21.43 -8.32 45.92
N TRP A 355 -21.88 -7.37 45.12
CA TRP A 355 -23.21 -7.33 44.51
C TRP A 355 -23.14 -6.73 43.12
N PHE A 356 -24.02 -7.17 42.24
CA PHE A 356 -24.21 -6.53 40.94
C PHE A 356 -25.18 -5.36 41.06
N MET A 357 -24.91 -4.30 40.30
CA MET A 357 -25.73 -3.10 40.24
C MET A 357 -25.93 -2.60 38.80
N HIS A 358 -27.20 -2.36 38.45
CA HIS A 358 -27.62 -1.69 37.22
C HIS A 358 -29.00 -1.05 37.45
N CYS A 359 -29.24 0.16 36.94
CA CYS A 359 -30.49 0.90 37.14
C CYS A 359 -30.90 1.03 38.63
N ASN A 360 -29.92 1.20 39.53
CA ASN A 360 -30.14 1.25 40.99
C ASN A 360 -30.80 -0.02 41.58
N SER A 361 -30.78 -1.12 40.82
CA SER A 361 -31.21 -2.45 41.26
C SER A 361 -30.00 -3.28 41.66
N HIS A 362 -30.08 -3.96 42.80
CA HIS A 362 -28.98 -4.72 43.39
C HIS A 362 -29.33 -6.21 43.37
N THR A 363 -28.46 -7.06 42.83
CA THR A 363 -28.70 -8.49 42.71
C THR A 363 -27.46 -9.32 43.06
N ASN A 364 -27.65 -10.64 43.20
CA ASN A 364 -26.58 -11.64 43.28
C ASN A 364 -25.48 -11.35 44.32
N ARG A 365 -25.91 -11.19 45.58
CA ARG A 365 -24.96 -11.11 46.69
C ARG A 365 -24.05 -12.35 46.70
N THR A 366 -22.74 -12.12 46.67
CA THR A 366 -21.71 -13.16 46.72
C THR A 366 -20.74 -12.86 47.87
N GLU A 367 -20.28 -13.91 48.56
CA GLU A 367 -19.25 -13.77 49.59
C GLU A 367 -17.87 -13.67 48.93
N GLY A 368 -17.02 -12.78 49.43
CA GLY A 368 -15.76 -12.36 48.80
C GLY A 368 -15.77 -10.86 48.54
N GLY A 369 -15.14 -10.10 49.44
CA GLY A 369 -14.97 -8.65 49.33
C GLY A 369 -13.55 -8.25 48.92
N VAL A 370 -13.28 -6.95 48.96
CA VAL A 370 -11.95 -6.38 48.66
C VAL A 370 -11.24 -5.93 49.93
N SER A 371 -9.91 -5.97 49.88
CA SER A 371 -9.02 -5.35 50.86
C SER A 371 -7.83 -4.72 50.12
N LYS A 372 -6.98 -3.99 50.85
CA LYS A 372 -5.76 -3.42 50.26
C LYS A 372 -4.90 -4.54 49.63
N GLY A 373 -4.56 -4.36 48.36
CA GLY A 373 -3.82 -5.32 47.54
C GLY A 373 -4.70 -6.33 46.80
N ALA A 374 -6.03 -6.24 46.91
CA ALA A 374 -6.94 -7.07 46.12
C ALA A 374 -6.94 -6.64 44.64
N THR A 375 -7.13 -7.62 43.75
CA THR A 375 -7.27 -7.40 42.31
C THR A 375 -8.71 -7.71 41.90
N VAL A 376 -9.37 -6.77 41.23
CA VAL A 376 -10.70 -6.92 40.66
C VAL A 376 -10.59 -7.08 39.15
N GLY A 377 -10.97 -8.24 38.64
CA GLY A 377 -11.00 -8.53 37.20
C GLY A 377 -12.38 -8.28 36.62
N VAL A 378 -12.43 -7.71 35.42
CA VAL A 378 -13.67 -7.49 34.66
C VAL A 378 -13.51 -8.15 33.29
N LEU A 379 -14.38 -9.11 32.99
CA LEU A 379 -14.45 -9.80 31.71
C LEU A 379 -15.72 -9.38 30.95
N LEU A 380 -15.53 -8.67 29.85
CA LEU A 380 -16.58 -8.27 28.93
C LEU A 380 -16.52 -9.14 27.66
N ASP A 381 -17.45 -10.08 27.52
CA ASP A 381 -17.60 -10.91 26.32
C ASP A 381 -18.76 -10.37 25.47
N LEU A 382 -18.43 -9.50 24.50
CA LEU A 382 -19.40 -8.92 23.58
C LEU A 382 -19.84 -9.89 22.49
N ASN A 383 -19.18 -11.04 22.34
CA ASN A 383 -19.60 -12.08 21.42
C ASN A 383 -20.75 -12.92 22.03
N LYS A 384 -20.75 -13.09 23.36
CA LYS A 384 -21.82 -13.75 24.12
C LYS A 384 -22.74 -12.77 24.85
N HIS A 385 -22.50 -11.47 24.71
CA HIS A 385 -23.24 -10.39 25.35
C HIS A 385 -23.32 -10.54 26.88
N ASN A 386 -22.21 -10.91 27.53
CA ASN A 386 -22.15 -11.08 28.98
C ASN A 386 -21.02 -10.28 29.64
N LEU A 387 -21.22 -9.99 30.93
CA LEU A 387 -20.25 -9.35 31.80
C LEU A 387 -20.01 -10.22 33.03
N THR A 388 -18.75 -10.49 33.36
CA THR A 388 -18.36 -11.33 34.50
C THR A 388 -17.30 -10.62 35.33
N PHE A 389 -17.35 -10.82 36.65
CA PHE A 389 -16.43 -10.18 37.60
C PHE A 389 -15.63 -11.20 38.38
N TYR A 390 -14.40 -10.84 38.73
CA TYR A 390 -13.47 -11.65 39.49
C TYR A 390 -12.88 -10.84 40.63
N ILE A 391 -12.64 -11.48 41.78
CA ILE A 391 -11.83 -10.93 42.86
C ILE A 391 -10.71 -11.92 43.14
N ASN A 392 -9.46 -11.48 42.99
CA ASN A 392 -8.25 -12.31 43.13
C ASN A 392 -8.32 -13.62 42.30
N GLY A 393 -8.82 -13.50 41.07
CA GLY A 393 -9.01 -14.63 40.14
C GLY A 393 -10.22 -15.53 40.43
N GLN A 394 -10.97 -15.30 41.51
CA GLN A 394 -12.19 -16.05 41.83
C GLN A 394 -13.41 -15.33 41.28
N GLN A 395 -14.18 -16.03 40.45
CA GLN A 395 -15.41 -15.48 39.86
C GLN A 395 -16.42 -15.13 40.95
N GLN A 396 -16.99 -13.92 40.86
CA GLN A 396 -18.05 -13.45 41.75
C GLN A 396 -19.40 -13.76 41.10
N GLY A 397 -20.18 -14.65 41.71
CA GLY A 397 -21.52 -15.00 41.24
C GLY A 397 -21.57 -15.70 39.87
N PRO A 398 -22.78 -15.91 39.32
CA PRO A 398 -22.94 -16.27 37.91
C PRO A 398 -22.55 -15.09 36.98
N PRO A 399 -22.51 -15.27 35.65
CA PRO A 399 -22.42 -14.15 34.72
C PRO A 399 -23.43 -13.04 35.10
N ALA A 400 -22.93 -11.83 35.30
CA ALA A 400 -23.61 -10.79 36.06
C ALA A 400 -24.75 -10.13 35.29
N PHE A 401 -24.52 -9.92 34.00
CA PHE A 401 -25.47 -9.28 33.10
C PHE A 401 -25.46 -10.02 31.76
N GLU A 402 -26.64 -10.26 31.21
CA GLU A 402 -26.86 -10.86 29.90
C GLU A 402 -27.48 -9.81 28.96
N ASN A 403 -27.31 -10.00 27.65
CA ASN A 403 -27.77 -9.08 26.60
C ASN A 403 -27.14 -7.67 26.72
N VAL A 404 -25.87 -7.63 27.12
CA VAL A 404 -25.07 -6.40 27.14
C VAL A 404 -24.69 -6.03 25.70
N GLU A 405 -25.39 -5.05 25.13
CA GLU A 405 -25.21 -4.57 23.76
C GLU A 405 -24.88 -3.07 23.68
N GLY A 406 -23.97 -2.73 22.78
CA GLY A 406 -23.55 -1.35 22.50
C GLY A 406 -22.05 -1.13 22.63
N VAL A 407 -21.66 0.13 22.81
CA VAL A 407 -20.28 0.55 23.02
C VAL A 407 -20.08 0.84 24.50
N PHE A 408 -19.10 0.19 25.11
CA PHE A 408 -18.83 0.25 26.54
C PHE A 408 -17.39 0.63 26.81
N MET A 409 -17.17 1.40 27.86
CA MET A 409 -15.84 1.73 28.36
C MET A 409 -15.65 1.12 29.74
N PRO A 410 -14.42 0.71 30.09
CA PRO A 410 -14.06 0.41 31.47
C PRO A 410 -14.47 1.57 32.38
N ALA A 411 -15.07 1.27 33.51
CA ALA A 411 -15.59 2.28 34.41
C ALA A 411 -15.35 1.89 35.87
N LEU A 412 -15.12 2.91 36.68
CA LEU A 412 -14.86 2.79 38.10
C LEU A 412 -15.59 3.93 38.81
N SER A 413 -16.28 3.65 39.91
CA SER A 413 -16.64 4.68 40.87
C SER A 413 -15.95 4.45 42.20
N LEU A 414 -15.40 5.53 42.75
CA LEU A 414 -14.69 5.52 44.02
C LEU A 414 -14.87 6.86 44.74
N ASN A 415 -14.57 6.87 46.03
CA ASN A 415 -14.52 8.08 46.83
C ASN A 415 -13.13 8.24 47.48
N ARG A 416 -12.93 9.26 48.32
CA ARG A 416 -11.64 9.57 48.94
C ARG A 416 -10.96 8.45 49.73
N ASN A 417 -11.71 7.49 50.24
CA ASN A 417 -11.21 6.40 51.06
C ASN A 417 -10.70 5.22 50.22
N VAL A 418 -10.80 5.32 48.89
CA VAL A 418 -10.36 4.28 47.96
C VAL A 418 -9.33 4.85 47.00
N GLN A 419 -8.33 4.04 46.66
CA GLN A 419 -7.41 4.27 45.56
C GLN A 419 -7.33 3.00 44.74
N VAL A 420 -7.40 3.15 43.41
CA VAL A 420 -7.35 2.03 42.48
C VAL A 420 -6.37 2.35 41.35
N SER A 421 -5.58 1.37 40.96
CA SER A 421 -4.72 1.41 39.77
C SER A 421 -5.17 0.39 38.72
N LEU A 422 -4.95 0.70 37.45
CA LEU A 422 -5.09 -0.25 36.34
C LEU A 422 -3.94 -1.27 36.34
#